data_AF-A0A9E3CWR4-F1
#
_entry.id   AF-A0A9E3CWR4-F1
#
_cell.length_a   1.000
_cell.length_b   1.000
_cell.length_c   1.000
_cell.angle_alpha   90.00
_cell.angle_beta   90.00
_cell.angle_gamma   90.00
#
_symmetry.space_group_name_H-M   'P 1'
#
loop_
_entity.id
_entity.type
_entity.pdbx_description
1 polymer ?
#
loop_
_entity_poly.entity_id
_entity_poly.type
_entity_poly.pdbx_seq_one_letter_code
_entity_poly.pdbx_strand_id
1 'polypeptide(L)'
;MCSSSVTARCDVLDKRLFAEVRDELLSPEALAVLQREVSALLDDVRRQAAGEAATAPRQLKVTEAEISRLLDAVAAVGINPAFQGQHREAETERERLAHLIEQAQSRPGQVIDAVMARYRHQVLDLQRVLEEDTDRDRARQLLADMRSPSVSRCAVSDITVRKW
;
A
#
# COMPACT_ATOMS: atom_id res chain seq x y z
N MET A 1 -51.71 -9.08 -8.36
CA MET A 1 -52.06 -8.21 -7.21
C MET A 1 -50.90 -8.23 -6.25
N CYS A 2 -50.14 -7.14 -6.13
CA CYS A 2 -49.12 -7.00 -5.10
C CYS A 2 -49.78 -6.29 -3.91
N SER A 3 -50.06 -7.03 -2.84
CA SER A 3 -50.81 -6.58 -1.65
C SER A 3 -49.88 -6.37 -0.46
N SER A 4 -48.92 -5.46 -0.58
CA SER A 4 -48.15 -4.98 0.56
C SER A 4 -47.85 -3.49 0.39
N SER A 5 -48.78 -2.64 0.82
CA SER A 5 -48.53 -1.21 0.98
C SER A 5 -47.82 -0.97 2.31
N VAL A 6 -46.57 -1.41 2.42
CA VAL A 6 -45.70 -1.03 3.54
C VAL A 6 -44.93 0.19 3.10
N THR A 7 -45.34 1.37 3.58
CA THR A 7 -44.59 2.61 3.42
C THR A 7 -43.64 2.77 4.60
N ALA A 8 -42.36 2.51 4.37
CA ALA A 8 -41.31 2.78 5.34
C ALA A 8 -40.58 4.07 4.96
N ARG A 9 -40.22 4.87 5.96
CA ARG A 9 -39.38 6.05 5.72
C ARG A 9 -37.96 5.59 5.32
N CYS A 10 -37.39 6.21 4.29
CA CYS A 10 -36.09 5.81 3.74
C CYS A 10 -34.95 5.86 4.78
N ASP A 11 -34.99 6.80 5.71
CA ASP A 11 -34.03 6.91 6.81
C ASP A 11 -34.03 5.67 7.72
N VAL A 12 -35.22 5.13 8.04
CA VAL A 12 -35.36 3.93 8.87
C VAL A 12 -34.92 2.67 8.11
N LEU A 13 -35.24 2.59 6.81
CA LEU A 13 -34.83 1.50 5.94
C LEU A 13 -33.30 1.46 5.78
N ASP A 14 -32.69 2.61 5.49
CA ASP A 14 -31.25 2.72 5.29
C ASP A 14 -30.49 2.34 6.57
N LYS A 15 -30.88 2.90 7.71
CA LYS A 15 -30.25 2.57 9.01
C LYS A 15 -30.29 1.06 9.31
N ARG A 16 -31.43 0.42 9.03
CA ARG A 16 -31.59 -1.02 9.26
C ARG A 16 -30.78 -1.86 8.27
N LEU A 17 -30.78 -1.49 7.00
CA LEU A 17 -29.99 -2.15 5.97
C LEU A 17 -28.48 -2.05 6.26
N PHE A 18 -28.01 -0.88 6.67
CA PHE A 18 -26.60 -0.67 7.00
C PHE A 18 -26.16 -1.39 8.27
N ALA A 19 -27.04 -1.51 9.26
CA ALA A 19 -26.76 -2.30 10.46
C ALA A 19 -26.54 -3.78 10.10
N GLU A 20 -27.40 -4.36 9.26
CA GLU A 20 -27.25 -5.75 8.78
C GLU A 20 -25.97 -5.94 7.96
N VAL A 21 -25.70 -5.04 7.01
CA VAL A 21 -24.46 -5.10 6.19
C VAL A 21 -23.22 -4.98 7.07
N ARG A 22 -23.24 -4.14 8.11
CA ARG A 22 -22.12 -4.03 9.06
C ARG A 22 -21.94 -5.33 9.83
N ASP A 23 -23.00 -5.89 10.36
CA ASP A 23 -22.93 -7.10 11.19
C ASP A 23 -22.43 -8.28 10.36
N GLU A 24 -22.76 -8.32 9.06
CA GLU A 24 -22.19 -9.25 8.08
C GLU A 24 -20.70 -8.97 7.81
N LEU A 25 -20.30 -7.72 7.57
CA LEU A 25 -18.90 -7.33 7.29
C LEU A 25 -17.95 -7.48 8.50
N LEU A 26 -18.48 -7.28 9.71
CA LEU A 26 -17.76 -7.46 10.98
C LEU A 26 -17.96 -8.85 11.56
N SER A 27 -18.69 -9.74 10.86
CA SER A 27 -18.83 -11.12 11.28
C SER A 27 -17.45 -11.77 11.41
N PRO A 28 -17.26 -12.67 12.38
CA PRO A 28 -15.98 -13.35 12.56
C PRO A 28 -15.56 -14.14 11.32
N GLU A 29 -16.54 -14.62 10.54
CA GLU A 29 -16.33 -15.33 9.28
C GLU A 29 -15.79 -14.39 8.19
N ALA A 30 -16.42 -13.23 7.97
CA ALA A 30 -15.94 -12.25 7.00
C ALA A 30 -14.55 -11.71 7.36
N LEU A 31 -14.30 -11.45 8.65
CA LEU A 31 -12.98 -11.01 9.13
C LEU A 31 -11.91 -12.10 8.94
N ALA A 32 -12.25 -13.38 9.14
CA ALA A 32 -11.32 -14.49 8.90
C ALA A 32 -10.98 -14.67 7.42
N VAL A 33 -11.95 -14.44 6.52
CA VAL A 33 -11.71 -14.41 5.07
C VAL A 33 -10.77 -13.26 4.71
N LEU A 34 -11.06 -12.04 5.17
CA LEU A 34 -10.22 -10.87 4.91
C LEU A 34 -8.79 -11.08 5.43
N GLN A 35 -8.64 -11.59 6.66
CA GLN A 35 -7.33 -11.88 7.24
C GLN A 35 -6.55 -12.89 6.40
N ARG A 36 -7.22 -13.93 5.88
CA ARG A 36 -6.61 -14.94 5.02
C ARG A 36 -6.13 -14.34 3.70
N GLU A 37 -6.96 -13.54 3.04
CA GLU A 37 -6.61 -12.88 1.78
C GLU A 37 -5.45 -11.90 1.94
N VAL A 38 -5.48 -11.07 2.98
CA VAL A 38 -4.37 -10.16 3.30
C VAL A 38 -3.09 -10.92 3.59
N SER A 39 -3.17 -12.03 4.34
CA SER A 39 -2.00 -12.87 4.63
C SER A 39 -1.43 -13.49 3.35
N ALA A 40 -2.29 -14.01 2.48
CA ALA A 40 -1.87 -14.59 1.20
C ALA A 40 -1.20 -13.55 0.29
N LEU A 41 -1.76 -12.34 0.20
CA LEU A 41 -1.19 -11.26 -0.60
C LEU A 41 0.17 -10.79 -0.06
N LEU A 42 0.29 -10.68 1.26
CA LEU A 42 1.58 -10.36 1.90
C LEU A 42 2.62 -11.46 1.66
N ASP A 43 2.22 -12.74 1.72
CA ASP A 43 3.10 -13.85 1.41
C ASP A 43 3.55 -13.86 -0.05
N ASP A 44 2.68 -13.51 -0.99
CA ASP A 44 3.04 -13.41 -2.40
C ASP A 44 4.01 -12.24 -2.68
N VAL A 45 3.74 -11.05 -2.12
CA VAL A 45 4.68 -9.92 -2.18
C VAL A 45 6.03 -10.30 -1.59
N ARG A 46 6.03 -11.08 -0.50
CA ARG A 46 7.27 -11.58 0.10
C ARG A 46 8.01 -12.57 -0.77
N ARG A 47 7.32 -13.50 -1.44
CA ARG A 47 7.98 -14.44 -2.35
C ARG A 47 8.63 -13.70 -3.50
N GLN A 48 7.97 -12.68 -4.04
CA GLN A 48 8.53 -11.80 -5.06
C GLN A 48 9.76 -11.04 -4.53
N ALA A 49 9.64 -10.41 -3.36
CA ALA A 49 10.73 -9.68 -2.72
C ALA A 49 11.90 -10.60 -2.30
N ALA A 50 11.64 -11.84 -1.90
CA ALA A 50 12.66 -12.81 -1.50
C ALA A 50 13.55 -13.23 -2.69
N GLY A 51 12.99 -13.30 -3.89
CA GLY A 51 13.76 -13.56 -5.11
C GLY A 51 14.78 -12.45 -5.39
N GLU A 52 14.36 -11.19 -5.27
CA GLU A 52 15.23 -10.02 -5.45
C GLU A 52 16.23 -9.87 -4.28
N ALA A 53 15.74 -9.99 -3.04
CA ALA A 53 16.54 -9.87 -1.82
C ALA A 53 17.56 -11.00 -1.65
N ALA A 54 17.36 -12.18 -2.23
CA ALA A 54 18.35 -13.26 -2.19
C ALA A 54 19.66 -12.88 -2.91
N THR A 55 19.57 -12.04 -3.95
CA THR A 55 20.75 -11.59 -4.72
C THR A 55 21.26 -10.22 -4.27
N ALA A 56 20.43 -9.43 -3.58
CA ALA A 56 20.74 -8.07 -3.15
C ALA A 56 22.02 -7.95 -2.30
N PRO A 57 22.33 -8.82 -1.32
CA PRO A 57 23.58 -8.72 -0.56
C PRO A 57 24.84 -8.91 -1.41
N ARG A 58 24.75 -9.77 -2.44
CA ARG A 58 25.87 -9.98 -3.37
C ARG A 58 26.04 -8.79 -4.29
N GLN A 59 24.94 -8.25 -4.81
CA GLN A 59 24.94 -7.04 -5.64
C GLN A 59 25.48 -5.84 -4.86
N LEU A 60 25.05 -5.68 -3.59
CA LEU A 60 25.51 -4.61 -2.71
C LEU A 60 27.04 -4.61 -2.58
N LYS A 61 27.65 -5.78 -2.34
CA LYS A 61 29.12 -5.91 -2.28
C LYS A 61 29.81 -5.54 -3.59
N VAL A 62 29.18 -5.85 -4.73
CA VAL A 62 29.72 -5.49 -6.05
C VAL A 62 29.67 -3.97 -6.25
N THR A 63 28.54 -3.35 -5.92
CA THR A 63 28.34 -1.89 -6.00
C THR A 63 29.28 -1.14 -5.05
N GLU A 64 29.48 -1.62 -3.82
CA GLU A 64 30.43 -1.04 -2.86
C GLU A 64 31.88 -1.11 -3.36
N ALA A 65 32.26 -2.21 -4.02
CA ALA A 65 33.57 -2.34 -4.64
C ALA A 65 33.74 -1.40 -5.83
N GLU A 66 32.68 -1.16 -6.61
CA GLU A 66 32.69 -0.20 -7.71
C GLU A 66 32.83 1.24 -7.22
N ILE A 67 32.07 1.63 -6.19
CA ILE A 67 32.21 2.94 -5.52
C ILE A 67 33.65 3.14 -5.06
N SER A 68 34.26 2.14 -4.41
CA SER A 68 35.65 2.21 -3.94
C SER A 68 36.63 2.45 -5.10
N ARG A 69 36.47 1.72 -6.23
CA ARG A 69 37.31 1.92 -7.42
C ARG A 69 37.13 3.30 -8.06
N LEU A 70 35.90 3.82 -8.08
CA LEU A 70 35.62 5.16 -8.60
C LEU A 70 36.27 6.24 -7.72
N LEU A 71 36.23 6.07 -6.39
CA LEU A 71 36.92 6.96 -5.46
C LEU A 71 38.43 6.90 -5.63
N ASP A 72 39.02 5.72 -5.80
CA ASP A 72 40.45 5.54 -6.08
C ASP A 72 40.84 6.23 -7.40
N ALA A 73 40.02 6.10 -8.44
CA ALA A 73 40.24 6.76 -9.73
C ALA A 73 40.16 8.29 -9.62
N VAL A 74 39.21 8.82 -8.85
CA VAL A 74 39.12 10.26 -8.55
C VAL A 74 40.33 10.74 -7.75
N ALA A 75 40.84 9.94 -6.80
CA ALA A 75 42.04 10.27 -6.05
C ALA A 75 43.31 10.27 -6.92
N ALA A 76 43.39 9.39 -7.91
CA ALA A 76 44.55 9.27 -8.80
C ALA A 76 44.57 10.32 -9.92
N VAL A 77 43.43 10.65 -10.52
CA VAL A 77 43.33 11.46 -11.75
C VAL A 77 42.72 12.84 -11.49
N GLY A 78 42.11 13.05 -10.32
CA GLY A 78 41.39 14.27 -9.96
C GLY A 78 39.90 14.23 -10.34
N ILE A 79 39.19 15.29 -9.98
CA ILE A 79 37.73 15.39 -10.16
C ILE A 79 37.39 15.52 -11.65
N ASN A 80 36.76 14.49 -12.21
CA ASN A 80 36.15 14.52 -13.53
C ASN A 80 34.62 14.37 -13.39
N PRO A 81 33.80 15.23 -14.05
CA PRO A 81 32.34 15.12 -14.01
C PRO A 81 31.80 13.75 -14.45
N ALA A 82 32.50 13.01 -15.31
CA ALA A 82 32.11 11.65 -15.69
C ALA A 82 32.13 10.67 -14.50
N PHE A 83 33.15 10.76 -13.64
CA PHE A 83 33.24 9.92 -12.43
C PHE A 83 32.24 10.34 -11.35
N GLN A 84 31.92 11.64 -11.26
CA GLN A 84 30.87 12.10 -10.35
C GLN A 84 29.48 11.56 -10.71
N GLY A 85 29.17 11.47 -12.01
CA GLY A 85 27.93 10.86 -12.48
C GLY A 85 27.84 9.39 -12.10
N GLN A 86 28.86 8.61 -12.45
CA GLN A 86 28.93 7.17 -12.15
C GLN A 86 28.89 6.88 -10.64
N HIS A 87 29.57 7.70 -9.84
CA HIS A 87 29.56 7.55 -8.38
C HIS A 87 28.17 7.79 -7.79
N ARG A 88 27.43 8.80 -8.26
CA ARG A 88 26.06 9.06 -7.79
C ARG A 88 25.09 7.94 -8.18
N GLU A 89 25.23 7.41 -9.38
CA GLU A 89 24.44 6.25 -9.84
C GLU A 89 24.72 5.03 -8.96
N ALA A 90 26.00 4.74 -8.69
CA ALA A 90 26.39 3.63 -7.83
C ALA A 90 25.91 3.80 -6.37
N GLU A 91 25.96 5.00 -5.81
CA GLU A 91 25.41 5.29 -4.47
C GLU A 91 23.89 5.11 -4.41
N THR A 92 23.18 5.56 -5.45
CA THR A 92 21.72 5.38 -5.53
C THR A 92 21.36 3.89 -5.54
N GLU A 93 22.10 3.08 -6.29
CA GLU A 93 21.88 1.64 -6.32
C GLU A 93 22.25 0.98 -4.98
N ARG A 94 23.31 1.43 -4.30
CA ARG A 94 23.67 0.97 -2.95
C ARG A 94 22.54 1.22 -1.96
N GLU A 95 21.98 2.43 -1.95
CA GLU A 95 20.85 2.80 -1.08
C GLU A 95 19.61 1.95 -1.37
N ARG A 96 19.27 1.76 -2.65
CA ARG A 96 18.16 0.91 -3.07
C ARG A 96 18.32 -0.54 -2.59
N LEU A 97 19.50 -1.13 -2.76
CA LEU A 97 19.80 -2.50 -2.34
C LEU A 97 19.78 -2.64 -0.81
N ALA A 98 20.30 -1.66 -0.07
CA ALA A 98 20.24 -1.65 1.38
C ALA A 98 18.79 -1.63 1.89
N HIS A 99 17.94 -0.79 1.30
CA HIS A 99 16.53 -0.69 1.65
C HIS A 99 15.76 -1.99 1.35
N LEU A 100 16.04 -2.66 0.23
CA LEU A 100 15.45 -3.96 -0.09
C LEU A 100 15.80 -5.04 0.94
N ILE A 101 17.05 -5.06 1.42
CA ILE A 101 17.50 -5.98 2.46
C ILE A 101 16.77 -5.70 3.79
N GLU A 102 16.59 -4.44 4.15
CA GLU A 102 15.89 -4.04 5.38
C GLU A 102 14.39 -4.39 5.33
N GLN A 103 13.73 -4.15 4.19
CA GLN A 103 12.33 -4.53 3.99
C GLN A 103 12.11 -6.04 4.08
N ALA A 104 13.02 -6.84 3.54
CA ALA A 104 12.96 -8.29 3.62
C ALA A 104 13.05 -8.81 5.08
N GLN A 105 13.61 -8.03 6.00
CA GLN A 105 13.75 -8.39 7.42
C GLN A 105 12.55 -7.98 8.29
N SER A 106 11.59 -7.20 7.76
CA SER A 106 10.43 -6.72 8.52
C SER A 106 9.39 -7.82 8.82
N ARG A 107 8.90 -7.88 10.07
CA ARG A 107 7.99 -8.93 10.56
C ARG A 107 6.54 -8.75 10.05
N PRO A 108 5.85 -9.83 9.63
CA PRO A 108 4.54 -9.76 8.96
C PRO A 108 3.36 -9.45 9.89
N GLY A 109 3.43 -9.93 11.13
CA GLY A 109 2.28 -9.89 12.05
C GLY A 109 1.80 -8.46 12.32
N GLN A 110 2.73 -7.52 12.43
CA GLN A 110 2.40 -6.10 12.65
C GLN A 110 1.64 -5.45 11.48
N VAL A 111 1.86 -5.91 10.25
CA VAL A 111 1.19 -5.36 9.07
C VAL A 111 -0.25 -5.85 9.01
N ILE A 112 -0.49 -7.14 9.29
CA ILE A 112 -1.84 -7.72 9.31
C ILE A 112 -2.69 -7.03 10.38
N ASP A 113 -2.18 -6.87 11.59
CA ASP A 113 -2.90 -6.23 12.69
C ASP A 113 -3.27 -4.77 12.36
N ALA A 114 -2.33 -4.02 11.75
CA ALA A 114 -2.58 -2.64 11.34
C ALA A 114 -3.64 -2.53 10.21
N VAL A 115 -3.60 -3.43 9.23
CA VAL A 115 -4.60 -3.48 8.15
C VAL A 115 -5.98 -3.83 8.69
N MET A 116 -6.07 -4.82 9.58
CA MET A 116 -7.34 -5.21 10.21
C MET A 116 -7.89 -4.11 11.12
N ALA A 117 -7.04 -3.40 11.86
CA ALA A 117 -7.45 -2.25 12.67
C ALA A 117 -8.00 -1.11 11.80
N ARG A 118 -7.34 -0.82 10.67
CA ARG A 118 -7.80 0.19 9.71
C ARG A 118 -9.13 -0.18 9.07
N TYR A 119 -9.31 -1.44 8.67
CA TYR A 119 -10.57 -1.94 8.13
C TYR A 119 -11.73 -1.77 9.11
N ARG A 120 -11.54 -2.19 10.38
CA ARG A 120 -12.54 -2.01 11.44
C ARG A 120 -12.88 -0.54 11.66
N HIS A 121 -11.88 0.33 11.67
CA HIS A 121 -12.09 1.76 11.84
C HIS A 121 -12.92 2.36 10.70
N GLN A 122 -12.65 1.98 9.44
CA GLN A 122 -13.42 2.44 8.27
C GLN A 122 -14.89 2.01 8.31
N VAL A 123 -15.15 0.77 8.73
CA VAL A 123 -16.52 0.26 8.87
C VAL A 123 -17.28 1.00 9.99
N LEU A 124 -16.62 1.34 11.09
CA LEU A 124 -17.22 2.11 12.19
C LEU A 124 -17.42 3.59 11.83
N ASP A 125 -16.51 4.21 11.07
CA ASP A 125 -16.65 5.59 10.61
C ASP A 125 -17.81 5.74 9.62
N LEU A 126 -18.08 4.73 8.79
CA LEU A 126 -19.25 4.71 7.91
C LEU A 126 -20.56 4.82 8.70
N GLN A 127 -20.66 4.15 9.84
CA GLN A 127 -21.82 4.22 10.73
C GLN A 127 -22.04 5.64 11.26
N ARG A 128 -20.98 6.28 11.74
CA ARG A 128 -21.05 7.65 12.30
C ARG A 128 -21.56 8.66 11.26
N VAL A 129 -21.07 8.58 10.03
CA VAL A 129 -21.48 9.47 8.93
C VAL A 129 -22.95 9.26 8.53
N LEU A 130 -23.46 8.03 8.65
CA LEU A 130 -24.86 7.69 8.34
C LEU A 130 -25.84 8.00 9.48
N GLU A 131 -25.39 7.98 10.73
CA GLU A 131 -26.21 8.33 11.90
C GLU A 131 -26.45 9.84 12.02
N GLU A 132 -25.48 10.66 11.59
CA GLU A 132 -25.55 12.13 11.63
C GLU A 132 -26.46 12.72 10.54
N ASP A 133 -26.91 11.95 9.54
CA ASP A 133 -27.82 12.32 8.42
C ASP A 133 -27.36 13.53 7.56
N THR A 134 -26.25 14.18 7.93
CA THR A 134 -25.72 15.40 7.28
C THR A 134 -24.84 15.15 6.07
N ASP A 135 -24.41 13.91 5.78
CA ASP A 135 -23.39 13.68 4.75
C ASP A 135 -23.55 12.33 4.02
N ARG A 136 -24.74 12.12 3.44
CA ARG A 136 -25.09 10.92 2.65
C ARG A 136 -24.16 10.70 1.45
N ASP A 137 -23.63 11.78 0.89
CA ASP A 137 -22.67 11.71 -0.23
C ASP A 137 -21.29 11.24 0.25
N ARG A 138 -20.87 11.62 1.46
CA ARG A 138 -19.65 11.09 2.08
C ARG A 138 -19.75 9.61 2.43
N ALA A 139 -20.91 9.12 2.87
CA ALA A 139 -21.14 7.69 3.08
C ALA A 139 -21.08 6.89 1.77
N ARG A 140 -21.64 7.44 0.68
CA ARG A 140 -21.52 6.84 -0.67
C ARG A 140 -20.08 6.84 -1.16
N GLN A 141 -19.32 7.90 -0.89
CA GLN A 141 -17.89 7.97 -1.23
C GLN A 141 -17.09 6.90 -0.50
N LEU A 142 -17.31 6.72 0.81
CA LEU A 142 -16.66 5.67 1.60
C LEU A 142 -17.01 4.26 1.10
N LEU A 143 -18.26 4.02 0.70
CA LEU A 143 -18.67 2.75 0.09
C LEU A 143 -18.05 2.53 -1.30
N ALA A 144 -17.89 3.59 -2.09
CA ALA A 144 -17.20 3.53 -3.38
C ALA A 144 -15.71 3.25 -3.22
N ASP A 145 -15.06 3.85 -2.22
CA ASP A 145 -13.66 3.63 -1.91
C ASP A 145 -13.42 2.19 -1.41
N MET A 146 -14.34 1.63 -0.61
CA MET A 146 -14.29 0.23 -0.18
C MET A 146 -14.61 -0.78 -1.29
N ARG A 147 -15.42 -0.41 -2.28
CA ARG A 147 -15.77 -1.26 -3.44
C ARG A 147 -14.81 -1.12 -4.61
N SER A 148 -13.96 -0.10 -4.63
CA SER A 148 -12.97 0.08 -5.67
C SER A 148 -11.86 -0.94 -5.48
N PRO A 149 -11.69 -1.91 -6.41
CA PRO A 149 -10.60 -2.85 -6.33
C PRO A 149 -9.31 -2.08 -6.61
N SER A 150 -8.46 -1.93 -5.59
CA SER A 150 -7.00 -1.88 -5.74
C SER A 150 -6.47 -1.14 -6.97
N VAL A 151 -6.78 0.15 -7.15
CA VAL A 151 -6.06 1.03 -8.07
C VAL A 151 -5.98 2.43 -7.47
N SER A 152 -5.28 2.56 -6.34
CA SER A 152 -4.41 3.72 -6.17
C SER A 152 -3.28 3.56 -7.17
N ARG A 153 -3.56 3.86 -8.45
CA ARG A 153 -2.52 4.07 -9.44
C ARG A 153 -1.66 5.19 -8.87
N CYS A 154 -0.42 4.84 -8.55
CA CYS A 154 0.66 5.75 -8.25
C CYS A 154 0.50 7.03 -9.07
N ALA A 155 0.44 8.15 -8.37
CA ALA A 155 0.88 9.42 -8.91
C ALA A 155 2.40 9.34 -9.11
N VAL A 156 2.85 8.69 -10.19
CA VAL A 156 4.24 8.74 -10.69
C VAL A 156 4.20 8.67 -12.21
N SER A 157 4.23 9.86 -12.83
CA SER A 157 4.82 10.24 -14.14
C SER A 157 4.14 11.56 -14.56
N ASP A 158 4.79 12.67 -14.90
CA ASP A 158 6.15 12.93 -15.36
C ASP A 158 6.55 14.36 -14.96
N ILE A 159 7.70 14.47 -14.28
CA ILE A 159 8.65 15.55 -14.55
C ILE A 159 9.39 15.08 -15.81
N THR A 160 9.34 15.83 -16.92
CA THR A 160 10.49 16.13 -17.80
C THR A 160 10.09 17.07 -18.96
N VAL A 161 10.60 18.31 -18.86
CA VAL A 161 11.33 19.09 -19.88
C VAL A 161 10.76 19.20 -21.31
N ARG A 162 10.48 20.44 -21.71
CA ARG A 162 10.83 20.97 -23.05
C ARG A 162 11.68 22.24 -22.91
N LYS A 163 12.97 22.13 -23.25
CA LYS A 163 13.73 23.16 -24.02
C LYS A 163 13.16 23.09 -25.46
N TRP A 164 12.98 24.14 -26.25
CA TRP A 164 13.76 25.35 -26.49
C TRP A 164 12.81 26.53 -26.75
#